data_AF-A0AAW5CLW1-F1
#
_entry.id   AF-A0AAW5CLW1-F1
#
_cell.length_a   1.000
_cell.length_b   1.000
_cell.length_c   1.000
_cell.angle_alpha   90.00
_cell.angle_beta   90.00
_cell.angle_gamma   90.00
#
_symmetry.space_group_name_H-M   'P 1'
#
loop_
_entity.id
_entity.type
_entity.pdbx_description
1 polymer ?
#
loop_
_entity_poly.entity_id
_entity_poly.type
_entity_poly.pdbx_seq_one_letter_code
_entity_poly.pdbx_strand_id
1 'polypeptide(L)'
;MIGFLILVAAFVAFVGVLQYQKVKTTARRRSFIQDYDLTHLRPKLSRHYPELTNEQLTQVELGLKQFFQANLLLEDQSLAMPSRVVDALWHEFILHTQEYHSFCYEAFDRFLHHCPSEAMKGKNKAQLSLRKTWLACCSIERISPRRPAALPILFALDALLNIPNGYYYSATDFREPITKGDSSTTTYAGHIGCTSMDSGDSSTSSSSSSNSSCSSGSSCGSGCSS
;
A
#
# COMPACT_ATOMS: atom_id res chain seq x y z
N MET A 1 47.89 -5.81 23.39
CA MET A 1 46.76 -5.01 23.96
C MET A 1 46.48 -3.74 23.16
N ILE A 2 47.47 -2.90 22.85
CA ILE A 2 47.26 -1.63 22.11
C ILE A 2 46.64 -1.84 20.72
N GLY A 3 47.14 -2.80 19.92
CA GLY A 3 46.58 -3.08 18.58
C GLY A 3 45.11 -3.53 18.61
N PHE A 4 44.70 -4.27 19.65
CA PHE A 4 43.30 -4.65 19.85
C PHE A 4 42.42 -3.43 20.16
N LEU A 5 42.89 -2.51 21.00
CA LEU A 5 42.16 -1.27 21.32
C LEU A 5 41.99 -0.36 20.09
N ILE A 6 42.99 -0.27 19.22
CA ILE A 6 42.91 0.49 17.96
C ILE A 6 41.87 -0.14 17.02
N LEU A 7 41.85 -1.47 16.88
CA LEU A 7 40.86 -2.16 16.06
C LEU A 7 39.42 -1.95 16.57
N VAL A 8 39.21 -2.03 17.88
CA VAL A 8 37.89 -1.77 18.49
C VAL A 8 37.45 -0.32 18.24
N ALA A 9 38.34 0.66 18.45
CA ALA A 9 38.03 2.07 18.20
C ALA A 9 37.69 2.34 16.73
N ALA A 10 38.46 1.76 15.80
CA ALA A 10 38.20 1.89 14.36
C ALA A 10 36.85 1.26 13.96
N PHE A 11 36.50 0.10 14.53
CA PHE A 11 35.22 -0.55 14.29
C PHE A 11 34.04 0.29 14.80
N VAL A 12 34.14 0.83 16.02
CA VAL A 12 33.11 1.72 16.59
C VAL A 12 32.95 2.97 15.74
N ALA A 13 34.05 3.60 15.31
CA ALA A 13 34.00 4.76 14.43
C ALA A 13 33.34 4.42 13.08
N PHE A 14 33.70 3.29 12.47
CA PHE A 14 33.11 2.82 11.22
C PHE A 14 31.60 2.59 11.34
N VAL A 15 31.16 1.88 12.37
CA VAL A 15 29.72 1.68 12.65
C VAL A 15 29.02 3.03 12.88
N GLY A 16 29.65 3.95 13.62
CA GLY A 16 29.14 5.30 13.84
C GLY A 16 28.93 6.09 12.55
N VAL A 17 29.88 6.02 11.61
CA VAL A 17 29.76 6.65 10.28
C VAL A 17 28.61 6.03 9.48
N LEU A 18 28.49 4.70 9.47
CA LEU A 18 27.40 4.02 8.76
C LEU A 18 26.02 4.42 9.31
N GLN A 19 25.87 4.47 10.64
CA GLN A 19 24.62 4.89 11.28
C GLN A 19 24.30 6.37 10.99
N TYR A 20 25.30 7.25 11.06
CA TYR A 20 25.13 8.66 10.72
C TYR A 20 24.69 8.84 9.25
N GLN A 21 25.34 8.15 8.32
CA GLN A 21 24.97 8.19 6.91
C GLN A 21 23.55 7.67 6.70
N LYS A 22 23.19 6.54 7.33
CA LYS A 22 21.83 5.99 7.25
C LYS A 22 20.78 7.00 7.74
N VAL A 23 20.96 7.55 8.94
CA VAL A 23 20.04 8.55 9.50
C VAL A 23 19.92 9.78 8.61
N LYS A 24 21.05 10.30 8.13
CA LYS A 24 21.08 11.48 7.24
C LYS A 24 20.35 11.21 5.92
N THR A 25 20.57 10.04 5.32
CA THR A 25 19.93 9.65 4.06
C THR A 25 18.42 9.46 4.24
N THR A 26 17.98 8.76 5.30
CA THR A 26 16.55 8.59 5.59
C THR A 26 15.87 9.94 5.86
N ALA A 27 16.52 10.85 6.58
CA ALA A 27 15.98 12.20 6.81
C ALA A 27 15.81 12.98 5.49
N ARG A 28 16.82 12.96 4.60
CA ARG A 28 16.74 13.58 3.27
C ARG A 28 15.59 13.01 2.45
N ARG A 29 15.46 11.68 2.37
CA ARG A 29 14.40 10.99 1.63
C ARG A 29 13.01 11.34 2.15
N ARG A 30 12.87 11.44 3.48
CA ARG A 30 11.60 11.86 4.09
C ARG A 30 11.22 13.29 3.71
N SER A 31 12.18 14.22 3.76
CA SER A 31 11.96 15.61 3.30
C SER A 31 11.61 15.66 1.82
N PHE A 32 12.33 14.90 0.99
CA PHE A 32 12.02 14.78 -0.45
C PHE A 32 10.56 14.36 -0.69
N ILE A 33 10.06 13.31 -0.02
CA ILE A 33 8.66 12.87 -0.15
C ILE A 33 7.69 13.95 0.33
N GLN A 34 8.00 14.61 1.44
CA GLN A 34 7.13 15.63 2.03
C GLN A 34 6.96 16.84 1.11
N ASP A 35 8.05 17.28 0.48
CA ASP A 35 8.09 18.50 -0.31
C ASP A 35 7.79 18.25 -1.80
N TYR A 36 7.66 16.99 -2.23
CA TYR A 36 7.40 16.63 -3.62
C TYR A 36 6.08 17.24 -4.14
N ASP A 37 6.11 17.86 -5.32
CA ASP A 37 4.92 18.48 -5.91
C ASP A 37 4.06 17.47 -6.68
N LEU A 38 2.84 17.25 -6.19
CA LEU A 38 1.84 16.37 -6.81
C LEU A 38 0.66 17.16 -7.39
N THR A 39 0.72 18.50 -7.36
CA THR A 39 -0.40 19.39 -7.71
C THR A 39 -0.88 19.16 -9.14
N HIS A 40 0.02 18.78 -10.04
CA HIS A 40 -0.26 18.52 -11.45
C HIS A 40 -1.17 17.28 -11.66
N LEU A 41 -1.32 16.40 -10.66
CA LEU A 41 -2.21 15.23 -10.71
C LEU A 41 -3.66 15.57 -10.34
N ARG A 42 -3.89 16.65 -9.59
CA ARG A 42 -5.23 17.07 -9.10
C ARG A 42 -6.28 17.17 -10.20
N PRO A 43 -6.01 17.77 -11.38
CA PRO A 43 -7.02 17.90 -12.42
C PRO A 43 -7.51 16.54 -12.95
N LYS A 44 -6.64 15.51 -12.95
CA LYS A 44 -7.03 14.17 -13.37
C LYS A 44 -7.87 13.48 -12.31
N LEU A 45 -7.47 13.58 -11.04
CA LEU A 45 -8.26 13.05 -9.92
C LEU A 45 -9.65 13.70 -9.85
N SER A 46 -9.74 15.01 -10.07
CA SER A 46 -11.02 15.75 -10.09
C SER A 46 -11.98 15.26 -11.17
N ARG A 47 -11.49 14.70 -12.29
CA ARG A 47 -12.37 14.07 -13.30
C ARG A 47 -13.05 12.80 -12.77
N HIS A 48 -12.37 12.06 -11.90
CA HIS A 48 -12.91 10.86 -11.25
C HIS A 48 -13.80 11.20 -10.04
N TYR A 49 -13.47 12.29 -9.34
CA TYR A 49 -14.20 12.77 -8.17
C TYR A 49 -14.53 14.26 -8.32
N PRO A 50 -15.54 14.62 -9.16
CA PRO A 50 -15.85 16.02 -9.48
C PRO A 50 -16.39 16.81 -8.28
N GLU A 51 -16.91 16.12 -7.27
CA GLU A 51 -17.43 16.70 -6.03
C GLU A 51 -16.32 17.22 -5.09
N LEU A 52 -15.04 16.85 -5.33
CA LEU A 52 -13.95 17.22 -4.43
C LEU A 52 -13.45 18.65 -4.66
N THR A 53 -13.33 19.41 -3.57
CA THR A 53 -12.75 20.75 -3.58
C THR A 53 -11.22 20.71 -3.65
N ASN A 54 -10.59 21.83 -4.02
CA ASN A 54 -9.11 21.95 -4.03
C ASN A 54 -8.46 21.68 -2.66
N GLU A 55 -9.14 22.03 -1.58
CA GLU A 55 -8.69 21.74 -0.21
C GLU A 55 -8.70 20.24 0.05
N GLN A 56 -9.78 19.55 -0.34
CA GLN A 56 -9.90 18.10 -0.21
C GLN A 56 -8.85 17.37 -1.07
N LEU A 57 -8.60 17.83 -2.30
CA LEU A 57 -7.52 17.30 -3.16
C LEU A 57 -6.15 17.46 -2.49
N THR A 58 -5.91 18.57 -1.78
CA THR A 58 -4.70 18.77 -0.98
C THR A 58 -4.59 17.76 0.17
N GLN A 59 -5.71 17.40 0.81
CA GLN A 59 -5.73 16.33 1.82
C GLN A 59 -5.43 14.95 1.23
N VAL A 60 -5.93 14.65 0.02
CA VAL A 60 -5.62 13.39 -0.69
C VAL A 60 -4.12 13.29 -1.00
N GLU A 61 -3.49 14.39 -1.45
CA GLU A 61 -2.04 14.44 -1.65
C GLU A 61 -1.26 14.21 -0.36
N LEU A 62 -1.71 14.81 0.75
CA LEU A 62 -1.09 14.58 2.06
C LEU A 62 -1.20 13.10 2.46
N GLY A 63 -2.35 12.46 2.19
CA GLY A 63 -2.53 11.03 2.35
C GLY A 63 -1.54 10.20 1.52
N LEU A 64 -1.37 10.54 0.24
CA LEU A 64 -0.42 9.86 -0.65
C LEU A 64 1.02 10.00 -0.16
N LYS A 65 1.42 11.21 0.25
CA LYS A 65 2.75 11.46 0.84
C LYS A 65 2.95 10.67 2.13
N GLN A 66 1.92 10.56 2.98
CA GLN A 66 1.99 9.72 4.17
C GLN A 66 2.18 8.24 3.81
N PHE A 67 1.49 7.73 2.79
CA PHE A 67 1.66 6.36 2.32
C PHE A 67 3.09 6.10 1.82
N PHE A 68 3.68 7.04 1.08
CA PHE A 68 5.08 6.96 0.66
C PHE A 68 6.04 7.01 1.84
N GLN A 69 5.81 7.86 2.84
CA GLN A 69 6.60 7.86 4.06
C GLN A 69 6.49 6.53 4.82
N ALA A 70 5.32 5.88 4.83
CA ALA A 70 5.14 4.55 5.41
C ALA A 70 5.97 3.47 4.69
N ASN A 71 6.02 3.52 3.35
CA ASN A 71 6.86 2.63 2.54
C ASN A 71 8.37 2.88 2.73
N LEU A 72 8.77 4.13 2.98
CA LEU A 72 10.14 4.47 3.36
C LEU A 72 10.49 3.95 4.77
N LEU A 73 9.55 4.00 5.71
CA LEU A 73 9.77 3.53 7.08
C LEU A 73 9.86 2.00 7.18
N LEU A 74 9.03 1.29 6.41
CA LEU A 74 8.96 -0.17 6.38
C LEU A 74 9.60 -0.71 5.10
N GLU A 75 10.89 -0.44 4.93
CA GLU A 75 11.71 -0.95 3.83
C GLU A 75 11.45 -2.46 3.61
N ASP A 76 11.36 -2.88 2.34
CA ASP A 76 11.15 -4.26 1.90
C ASP A 76 9.83 -4.95 2.34
N GLN A 77 8.86 -4.18 2.87
CA GLN A 77 7.54 -4.70 3.19
C GLN A 77 6.50 -4.27 2.15
N SER A 78 5.62 -5.19 1.77
CA SER A 78 4.41 -4.85 1.02
C SER A 78 3.37 -4.27 1.97
N LEU A 79 2.96 -3.03 1.69
CA LEU A 79 1.92 -2.30 2.42
C LEU A 79 0.64 -2.25 1.60
N ALA A 80 -0.50 -2.41 2.26
CA ALA A 80 -1.80 -2.22 1.63
C ALA A 80 -2.19 -0.74 1.67
N MET A 81 -2.78 -0.25 0.58
CA MET A 81 -3.37 1.09 0.51
C MET A 81 -4.72 1.08 1.22
N PRO A 82 -4.92 1.87 2.30
CA PRO A 82 -6.14 1.83 3.09
C PRO A 82 -7.19 2.85 2.64
N SER A 83 -6.94 3.65 1.59
CA SER A 83 -7.87 4.67 1.07
C SER A 83 -8.01 4.55 -0.44
N ARG A 84 -9.25 4.50 -0.94
CA ARG A 84 -9.56 4.41 -2.37
C ARG A 84 -9.28 5.69 -3.12
N VAL A 85 -9.57 6.85 -2.52
CA VAL A 85 -9.30 8.12 -3.20
C VAL A 85 -7.79 8.38 -3.32
N VAL A 86 -7.02 7.99 -2.31
CA VAL A 86 -5.55 8.06 -2.36
C VAL A 86 -4.99 7.02 -3.34
N ASP A 87 -5.57 5.83 -3.40
CA ASP A 87 -5.20 4.82 -4.39
C ASP A 87 -5.41 5.34 -5.82
N ALA A 88 -6.54 6.01 -6.09
CA ALA A 88 -6.79 6.62 -7.39
C ALA A 88 -5.75 7.69 -7.76
N LEU A 89 -5.34 8.54 -6.80
CA LEU A 89 -4.27 9.51 -7.03
C LEU A 89 -2.93 8.83 -7.31
N TRP A 90 -2.62 7.74 -6.59
CA TRP A 90 -1.40 6.99 -6.83
C TRP A 90 -1.40 6.34 -8.22
N HIS A 91 -2.53 5.81 -8.67
CA HIS A 91 -2.68 5.30 -10.04
C HIS A 91 -2.39 6.38 -11.08
N GLU A 92 -2.92 7.59 -10.92
CA GLU A 92 -2.61 8.71 -11.80
C GLU A 92 -1.11 9.01 -11.84
N PHE A 93 -0.43 8.94 -10.69
CA PHE A 93 1.00 9.16 -10.63
C PHE A 93 1.81 8.09 -11.38
N ILE A 94 1.41 6.82 -11.29
CA ILE A 94 2.10 5.71 -11.98
C ILE A 94 2.05 5.87 -13.50
N LEU A 95 0.99 6.49 -14.03
CA LEU A 95 0.88 6.77 -15.47
C LEU A 95 1.92 7.81 -15.95
N HIS A 96 2.47 8.62 -15.05
CA HIS A 96 3.60 9.51 -15.33
C HIS A 96 4.92 8.73 -15.22
N THR A 97 5.10 7.71 -16.06
CA THR A 97 6.09 6.64 -15.87
C THR A 97 7.53 7.12 -15.63
N GLN A 98 8.01 8.11 -16.39
CA GLN A 98 9.36 8.68 -16.20
C GLN A 98 9.50 9.42 -14.87
N GLU A 99 8.49 10.21 -14.52
CA GLU A 99 8.45 10.99 -13.28
C GLU A 99 8.35 10.06 -12.08
N TYR A 100 7.42 9.10 -12.12
CA TYR A 100 7.21 8.09 -11.10
C TYR A 100 8.47 7.24 -10.87
N HIS A 101 9.15 6.83 -11.95
CA HIS A 101 10.41 6.12 -11.87
C HIS A 101 11.47 6.97 -11.15
N SER A 102 11.66 8.23 -11.57
CA SER A 102 12.63 9.13 -10.95
C SER A 102 12.34 9.39 -9.48
N PHE A 103 11.06 9.62 -9.15
CA PHE A 103 10.59 9.76 -7.78
C PHE A 103 10.91 8.52 -6.94
N CYS A 104 10.65 7.31 -7.44
CA CYS A 104 10.88 6.08 -6.71
C CYS A 104 12.35 5.88 -6.33
N TYR A 105 13.27 6.14 -7.27
CA TYR A 105 14.71 5.97 -6.99
C TYR A 105 15.25 7.04 -6.04
N GLU A 106 14.78 8.29 -6.13
CA GLU A 106 15.17 9.33 -5.18
C GLU A 106 14.57 9.07 -3.78
N ALA A 107 13.31 8.66 -3.71
CA ALA A 107 12.59 8.42 -2.45
C ALA A 107 12.98 7.11 -1.75
N PHE A 108 13.19 6.03 -2.50
CA PHE A 108 13.26 4.66 -1.94
C PHE A 108 14.50 3.87 -2.34
N ASP A 109 15.34 4.36 -3.27
CA ASP A 109 16.44 3.59 -3.91
C ASP A 109 15.99 2.39 -4.75
N ARG A 110 14.69 2.25 -4.97
CA ARG A 110 14.10 1.12 -5.67
C ARG A 110 12.78 1.54 -6.27
N PHE A 111 12.34 0.78 -7.27
CA PHE A 111 11.01 0.97 -7.81
C PHE A 111 9.95 0.50 -6.80
N LEU A 112 8.98 1.37 -6.50
CA LEU A 112 7.83 1.00 -5.67
C LEU A 112 6.74 0.44 -6.56
N HIS A 113 6.59 -0.89 -6.55
CA HIS A 113 5.52 -1.54 -7.30
C HIS A 113 4.17 -1.35 -6.62
N HIS A 114 3.19 -0.91 -7.40
CA HIS A 114 1.79 -0.96 -7.00
C HIS A 114 1.29 -2.40 -7.08
N CYS A 115 0.65 -2.87 -6.01
CA CYS A 115 0.01 -4.18 -5.96
C CYS A 115 -1.41 -3.96 -5.45
N PRO A 116 -2.43 -4.08 -6.32
CA PRO A 116 -3.82 -3.92 -5.92
C PRO A 116 -4.14 -4.85 -4.75
N SER A 117 -4.95 -4.39 -3.79
CA SER A 117 -5.37 -5.18 -2.64
C SER A 117 -6.04 -6.51 -3.05
N GLU A 118 -6.71 -6.52 -4.21
CA GLU A 118 -7.34 -7.70 -4.82
C GLU A 118 -6.33 -8.77 -5.29
N ALA A 119 -5.12 -8.36 -5.65
CA ALA A 119 -4.05 -9.25 -6.10
C ALA A 119 -3.32 -9.91 -4.91
N MET A 120 -3.52 -9.45 -3.67
CA MET A 120 -2.94 -10.05 -2.48
C MET A 120 -3.61 -11.40 -2.15
N LYS A 121 -3.02 -12.50 -2.62
CA LYS A 121 -3.50 -13.86 -2.37
C LYS A 121 -3.47 -14.20 -0.87
N GLY A 122 -4.67 -14.39 -0.30
CA GLY A 122 -4.90 -14.87 1.07
C GLY A 122 -5.25 -13.76 2.06
N LYS A 123 -6.44 -13.86 2.67
CA LYS A 123 -7.00 -12.88 3.62
C LYS A 123 -5.98 -12.46 4.70
N ASN A 124 -5.22 -13.41 5.25
CA ASN A 124 -4.24 -13.13 6.31
C ASN A 124 -3.09 -12.21 5.87
N LYS A 125 -2.63 -12.31 4.61
CA LYS A 125 -1.53 -11.45 4.11
C LYS A 125 -1.99 -10.01 3.92
N ALA A 126 -3.19 -9.81 3.38
CA ALA A 126 -3.79 -8.49 3.21
C ALA A 126 -4.06 -7.80 4.56
N GLN A 127 -4.58 -8.53 5.54
CA GLN A 127 -4.81 -7.99 6.88
C GLN A 127 -3.48 -7.62 7.58
N LEU A 128 -2.43 -8.42 7.38
CA LEU A 128 -1.10 -8.12 7.91
C LEU A 128 -0.47 -6.88 7.25
N SER A 129 -0.56 -6.74 5.94
CA SER A 129 -0.02 -5.56 5.23
C SER A 129 -0.77 -4.30 5.61
N LEU A 130 -2.09 -4.36 5.74
CA LEU A 130 -2.91 -3.25 6.22
C LEU A 130 -2.54 -2.85 7.66
N ARG A 131 -2.33 -3.84 8.55
CA ARG A 131 -1.86 -3.58 9.92
C ARG A 131 -0.48 -2.93 9.95
N LYS A 132 0.43 -3.33 9.05
CA LYS A 132 1.76 -2.69 8.93
C LYS A 132 1.61 -1.23 8.50
N THR A 133 0.75 -0.95 7.53
CA THR A 133 0.42 0.42 7.12
C THR A 133 -0.11 1.23 8.30
N TRP A 134 -1.05 0.67 9.07
CA TRP A 134 -1.57 1.31 10.29
C TRP A 134 -0.47 1.70 11.27
N LEU A 135 0.41 0.76 11.63
CA LEU A 135 1.50 1.01 12.56
C LEU A 135 2.46 2.10 12.07
N ALA A 136 2.78 2.10 10.77
CA ALA A 136 3.63 3.11 10.17
C ALA A 136 2.97 4.51 10.19
N CYS A 137 1.71 4.62 9.77
CA CYS A 137 0.96 5.88 9.80
C CYS A 137 0.82 6.43 11.22
N CYS A 138 0.50 5.58 12.21
CA CYS A 138 0.49 5.96 13.62
C CYS A 138 1.85 6.49 14.09
N SER A 139 2.96 5.84 13.69
CA SER A 139 4.30 6.31 14.03
C SER A 139 4.63 7.66 13.39
N ILE A 140 4.16 7.92 12.16
CA ILE A 140 4.38 9.18 11.44
C ILE A 140 3.65 10.33 12.12
N GLU A 141 2.39 10.12 12.50
CA GLU A 141 1.53 11.11 13.16
C GLU A 141 1.69 11.18 14.69
N ARG A 142 2.53 10.32 15.26
CA ARG A 142 2.72 10.19 16.73
C ARG A 142 1.43 9.82 17.47
N ILE A 143 0.61 8.96 16.86
CA ILE A 143 -0.62 8.39 17.43
C ILE A 143 -0.29 7.04 18.08
N SER A 144 -0.89 6.74 19.23
CA SER A 144 -0.76 5.42 19.85
C SER A 144 -1.55 4.36 19.08
N PRO A 145 -0.93 3.29 18.54
CA PRO A 145 -1.64 2.31 17.72
C PRO A 145 -2.60 1.42 18.51
N ARG A 146 -2.40 1.28 19.84
CA ARG A 146 -3.27 0.44 20.71
C ARG A 146 -4.48 1.19 21.25
N ARG A 147 -4.35 2.51 21.42
CA ARG A 147 -5.39 3.41 21.94
C ARG A 147 -5.34 4.71 21.14
N PRO A 148 -5.71 4.68 19.85
CA PRO A 148 -5.64 5.86 19.00
C PRO A 148 -6.65 6.90 19.46
N ALA A 149 -6.18 8.13 19.70
CA ALA A 149 -7.05 9.27 19.98
C ALA A 149 -7.78 9.75 18.72
N ALA A 150 -7.19 9.51 17.54
CA ALA A 150 -7.73 9.77 16.22
C ALA A 150 -7.19 8.73 15.23
N LEU A 151 -7.86 8.58 14.08
CA LEU A 151 -7.33 7.80 12.97
C LEU A 151 -6.25 8.62 12.24
N PRO A 152 -5.16 7.99 11.78
CA PRO A 152 -4.24 8.64 10.84
C PRO A 152 -5.01 9.10 9.60
N ILE A 153 -4.61 10.23 9.01
CA ILE A 153 -5.28 10.87 7.87
C ILE A 153 -5.53 9.87 6.74
N LEU A 154 -4.53 9.05 6.41
CA LEU A 154 -4.64 8.07 5.33
C LEU A 154 -5.77 7.05 5.55
N PHE A 155 -6.09 6.71 6.79
CA PHE A 155 -7.23 5.84 7.14
C PHE A 155 -8.55 6.61 7.26
N ALA A 156 -8.49 7.91 7.59
CA ALA A 156 -9.68 8.72 7.77
C ALA A 156 -10.25 9.30 6.47
N LEU A 157 -9.43 9.46 5.42
CA LEU A 157 -9.76 10.25 4.22
C LEU A 157 -11.04 9.79 3.51
N ASP A 158 -11.21 8.50 3.26
CA ASP A 158 -12.38 8.00 2.54
C ASP A 158 -13.69 8.33 3.27
N ALA A 159 -13.69 8.23 4.59
CA ALA A 159 -14.83 8.59 5.44
C ALA A 159 -15.05 10.10 5.50
N LEU A 160 -13.97 10.89 5.67
CA LEU A 160 -14.05 12.35 5.76
C LEU A 160 -14.55 13.00 4.47
N LEU A 161 -14.22 12.41 3.32
CA LEU A 161 -14.56 12.92 1.99
C LEU A 161 -15.82 12.27 1.40
N ASN A 162 -16.50 11.39 2.14
CA ASN A 162 -17.68 10.64 1.69
C ASN A 162 -17.46 9.93 0.34
N ILE A 163 -16.32 9.24 0.21
CA ILE A 163 -15.94 8.58 -1.04
C ILE A 163 -16.86 7.38 -1.33
N PRO A 164 -17.51 7.31 -2.50
CA PRO A 164 -18.34 6.17 -2.87
C PRO A 164 -17.56 4.86 -2.85
N ASN A 165 -18.10 3.85 -2.16
CA ASN A 165 -17.45 2.55 -1.94
C ASN A 165 -16.08 2.63 -1.24
N GLY A 166 -15.81 3.72 -0.51
CA GLY A 166 -14.59 3.95 0.27
C GLY A 166 -14.41 2.95 1.41
N TYR A 167 -13.24 3.00 2.05
CA TYR A 167 -12.94 2.24 3.25
C TYR A 167 -13.24 3.05 4.51
N TYR A 168 -14.01 2.47 5.44
CA TYR A 168 -14.51 3.18 6.63
C TYR A 168 -14.04 2.48 7.91
N TYR A 169 -12.93 2.94 8.49
CA TYR A 169 -12.36 2.31 9.67
C TYR A 169 -12.87 2.92 10.98
N SER A 170 -12.82 2.11 12.03
CA SER A 170 -12.94 2.57 13.42
C SER A 170 -11.59 2.43 14.14
N ALA A 171 -11.36 3.32 15.11
CA ALA A 171 -10.23 3.25 16.05
C ALA A 171 -10.12 1.90 16.77
N THR A 172 -11.23 1.16 16.87
CA THR A 172 -11.27 -0.15 17.52
C THR A 172 -10.70 -1.28 16.68
N ASP A 173 -10.69 -1.13 15.35
CA ASP A 173 -10.40 -2.24 14.44
C ASP A 173 -8.96 -2.76 14.65
N PHE A 174 -8.03 -1.87 14.96
CA PHE A 174 -6.59 -2.16 15.07
C PHE A 174 -6.09 -2.42 16.51
N ARG A 175 -6.99 -2.54 17.49
CA ARG A 175 -6.61 -2.69 18.92
C ARG A 175 -5.95 -4.03 19.23
N GLU A 176 -6.53 -5.14 18.75
CA GLU A 176 -6.10 -6.49 19.13
C GLU A 176 -4.97 -7.01 18.25
N PRO A 177 -3.99 -7.77 18.77
CA PRO A 177 -3.00 -8.48 17.95
C PRO A 177 -3.65 -9.53 17.04
N ILE A 178 -3.17 -9.69 15.81
CA ILE A 178 -3.52 -10.87 14.99
C ILE A 178 -2.90 -12.08 15.71
N THR A 179 -3.70 -12.86 16.44
CA THR A 179 -3.25 -14.09 17.07
C THR A 179 -3.01 -15.16 16.00
N LYS A 180 -1.85 -15.81 16.03
CA LYS A 180 -1.54 -16.96 15.16
C LYS A 180 -2.42 -18.14 15.59
N GLY A 181 -3.63 -18.23 15.05
CA GLY A 181 -4.48 -19.40 15.28
C GLY A 181 -5.97 -19.12 15.27
N ASP A 182 -6.40 -17.86 15.35
CA ASP A 182 -7.81 -17.55 15.35
C ASP A 182 -8.28 -17.08 13.97
N SER A 183 -9.07 -17.94 13.33
CA SER A 183 -9.83 -17.61 12.12
C SER A 183 -11.05 -16.73 12.45
N SER A 184 -11.04 -16.06 13.61
CA SER A 184 -12.10 -15.16 14.08
C SER A 184 -11.92 -13.76 13.47
N THR A 185 -12.56 -13.58 12.32
CA THR A 185 -13.49 -12.48 12.05
C THR A 185 -13.12 -11.03 12.42
N THR A 186 -11.85 -10.66 12.60
CA THR A 186 -11.49 -9.23 12.57
C THR A 186 -11.16 -8.88 11.12
N THR A 187 -12.22 -8.77 10.30
CA THR A 187 -12.11 -8.22 8.96
C THR A 187 -12.04 -6.72 9.13
N TYR A 188 -10.86 -6.10 8.95
CA TYR A 188 -10.74 -4.64 8.90
C TYR A 188 -11.76 -4.09 7.88
N ALA A 189 -12.45 -3.02 8.24
CA ALA A 189 -13.56 -2.48 7.46
C ALA A 189 -13.12 -2.19 6.01
N GLY A 190 -13.73 -2.93 5.08
CA GLY A 190 -13.30 -3.02 3.69
C GLY A 190 -13.23 -4.48 3.29
N HIS A 191 -14.22 -4.94 2.53
CA HIS A 191 -14.37 -6.32 2.09
C HIS A 191 -13.23 -6.70 1.12
N ILE A 192 -12.01 -6.96 1.61
CA ILE A 192 -10.91 -7.52 0.83
C ILE A 192 -11.19 -9.02 0.66
N GLY A 193 -12.02 -9.35 -0.32
CA GLY A 193 -12.28 -10.74 -0.74
C GLY A 193 -13.72 -10.91 -1.19
N CYS A 194 -13.94 -11.52 -2.34
CA CYS A 194 -15.26 -11.76 -2.93
C CYS A 194 -16.31 -12.31 -1.95
N THR A 195 -17.56 -11.86 -2.11
CA THR A 195 -18.73 -12.60 -1.64
C THR A 195 -18.80 -13.91 -2.43
N SER A 196 -18.36 -15.02 -1.84
CA SER A 196 -18.85 -16.33 -2.25
C SER A 196 -20.31 -16.39 -1.81
N MET A 197 -21.23 -16.18 -2.76
CA MET A 197 -22.62 -16.56 -2.56
C MET A 197 -22.66 -18.08 -2.53
N ASP A 198 -22.61 -18.65 -1.33
CA ASP A 198 -23.25 -19.94 -1.09
C ASP A 198 -24.76 -19.69 -1.13
N SER A 199 -25.42 -20.31 -2.08
CA SER A 199 -26.86 -20.54 -2.04
C SER A 199 -27.08 -22.01 -2.39
N GLY A 200 -27.34 -22.81 -1.35
CA GLY A 200 -28.19 -24.00 -1.50
C GLY A 200 -29.56 -23.54 -2.02
N ASP A 201 -30.31 -24.34 -2.78
CA ASP A 201 -30.67 -25.73 -2.47
C ASP A 201 -31.29 -26.47 -3.68
N SER A 202 -31.02 -27.78 -3.70
CA SER A 202 -31.84 -28.93 -4.12
C SER A 202 -32.61 -29.01 -5.47
N SER A 203 -32.24 -30.10 -6.17
CA SER A 203 -33.07 -31.08 -6.89
C SER A 203 -33.30 -30.91 -8.40
N THR A 204 -32.63 -31.73 -9.21
CA THR A 204 -33.20 -32.96 -9.80
C THR A 204 -32.18 -33.66 -10.70
N SER A 205 -32.24 -34.98 -10.71
CA SER A 205 -31.42 -35.89 -11.49
C SER A 205 -31.68 -35.80 -13.00
N SER A 206 -30.62 -35.69 -13.80
CA SER A 206 -30.53 -36.42 -15.06
C SER A 206 -29.07 -36.56 -15.49
N SER A 207 -28.72 -37.81 -15.77
CA SER A 207 -27.48 -38.27 -16.35
C SER A 207 -27.26 -37.74 -17.76
N SER A 208 -26.08 -37.19 -18.04
CA SER A 208 -25.42 -37.39 -19.33
C SER A 208 -23.95 -37.00 -19.24
N SER A 209 -23.13 -38.03 -19.42
CA SER A 209 -21.71 -37.99 -19.73
C SER A 209 -21.40 -37.12 -20.95
N SER A 210 -20.39 -36.25 -20.83
CA SER A 210 -19.50 -35.93 -21.95
C SER A 210 -18.22 -35.30 -21.44
N ASN A 211 -17.17 -36.09 -21.58
CA ASN A 211 -15.76 -35.75 -21.47
C ASN A 211 -15.39 -34.79 -22.62
N SER A 212 -14.70 -33.68 -22.37
CA SER A 212 -13.88 -33.03 -23.39
C SER A 212 -12.88 -32.06 -22.77
N SER A 213 -11.65 -32.54 -22.66
CA SER A 213 -10.44 -31.71 -22.70
C SER A 213 -10.37 -30.97 -24.03
N CYS A 214 -9.89 -29.72 -24.03
CA CYS A 214 -9.28 -29.15 -25.24
C CYS A 214 -8.08 -28.28 -24.88
N SER A 215 -6.99 -28.63 -25.54
CA SER A 215 -5.63 -28.18 -25.35
C SER A 215 -5.34 -26.87 -26.07
N SER A 216 -4.26 -26.25 -25.60
CA SER A 216 -3.45 -25.21 -26.21
C SER A 216 -3.21 -25.43 -27.71
N GLY A 217 -3.33 -24.37 -28.50
CA GLY A 217 -2.95 -24.34 -29.91
C GLY A 217 -2.34 -23.00 -30.29
N SER A 218 -1.01 -22.92 -30.27
CA SER A 218 -0.23 -21.88 -30.93
C SER A 218 -0.24 -22.12 -32.44
N SER A 219 -0.38 -21.07 -33.25
CA SER A 219 -0.10 -21.15 -34.68
C SER A 219 0.76 -19.97 -35.13
N CYS A 220 1.95 -20.31 -35.59
CA CYS A 220 2.81 -19.52 -36.46
C CYS A 220 2.29 -19.59 -37.90
N GLY A 221 2.60 -18.59 -38.72
CA GLY A 221 2.25 -18.56 -40.14
C GLY A 221 2.80 -17.32 -40.84
N SER A 222 3.97 -17.47 -41.45
CA SER A 222 4.67 -16.51 -42.32
C SER A 222 3.96 -16.33 -43.68
N GLY A 223 4.15 -15.19 -44.35
CA GLY A 223 3.91 -15.10 -45.80
C GLY A 223 3.73 -13.68 -46.35
N CYS A 224 4.58 -13.30 -47.31
CA CYS A 224 4.76 -11.99 -47.95
C CYS A 224 3.76 -11.67 -49.09
N SER A 225 3.94 -10.46 -49.66
CA SER A 225 3.40 -9.86 -50.92
C SER A 225 2.08 -9.09 -50.73
N SER A 226 1.92 -7.82 -51.12
CA SER A 226 2.58 -6.99 -52.15
C SER A 226 2.80 -5.56 -51.67
#